data_AF-A0A7K9WMR1-F1
#
_entry.id   AF-A0A7K9WMR1-F1
#
_cell.length_a   1.000
_cell.length_b   1.000
_cell.length_c   1.000
_cell.angle_alpha   90.00
_cell.angle_beta   90.00
_cell.angle_gamma   90.00
#
_symmetry.space_group_name_H-M   'P 1'
#
loop_
_entity.id
_entity.type
_entity.pdbx_description
1 polymer ?
#
loop_
_entity_poly.entity_id
_entity_poly.type
_entity_poly.pdbx_seq_one_letter_code
_entity_poly.pdbx_strand_id
1 'polypeptide(L)'
;AGLASAPVRMRCPFRHGHRQPRAFLVRPSRGTFLQGYDGHSDLHVGITNSKGVVYNYDQEGVHRAASGWEQCICIPLVQPDMAELLQQWDELLEEFSLEEAWLPHRYEEQQHNCYTFALAFINRVRQGRGQEALSKAQFTERFLIPHTREASRYLTLHQELEHSDFYIVPLPEQEQ
;
A
#
# COMPACT_ATOMS: atom_id res chain seq x y z
N ALA A 1 36.58 17.84 7.97
CA ALA A 1 35.33 18.00 7.20
C ALA A 1 34.23 17.29 7.97
N GLY A 2 33.26 18.04 8.50
CA GLY A 2 32.24 17.52 9.42
C GLY A 2 31.12 16.76 8.69
N LEU A 3 30.28 16.07 9.47
CA LEU A 3 29.11 15.30 9.03
C LEU A 3 28.15 16.05 8.07
N ALA A 4 28.28 17.37 7.94
CA ALA A 4 27.55 18.22 6.99
C ALA A 4 27.90 17.99 5.50
N SER A 5 28.86 17.10 5.20
CA SER A 5 29.30 16.75 3.84
C SER A 5 28.89 15.34 3.40
N ALA A 6 28.13 14.61 4.22
CA ALA A 6 27.59 13.33 3.81
C ALA A 6 26.46 13.54 2.78
N PRO A 7 26.41 12.78 1.67
CA PRO A 7 25.32 12.89 0.71
C PRO A 7 23.99 12.61 1.41
N VAL A 8 23.02 13.50 1.19
CA VAL A 8 21.65 13.29 1.69
C VAL A 8 21.04 12.15 0.88
N ARG A 9 21.00 10.95 1.46
CA ARG A 9 20.34 9.79 0.85
C ARG A 9 18.88 9.78 1.25
N MET A 10 18.02 10.13 0.30
CA MET A 10 16.58 9.91 0.46
C MET A 10 16.26 8.47 0.12
N ARG A 11 15.60 7.75 1.03
CA ARG A 11 15.11 6.40 0.74
C ARG A 11 13.88 6.52 -0.15
N CYS A 12 13.80 5.70 -1.20
CA CYS A 12 12.56 5.56 -1.96
C CYS A 12 11.46 5.04 -1.01
N PRO A 13 10.28 5.67 -0.93
CA PRO A 13 9.19 5.23 -0.07
C PRO A 13 8.36 4.11 -0.72
N PHE A 14 8.53 3.88 -2.03
CA PHE A 14 7.80 2.87 -2.77
C PHE A 14 8.46 1.49 -2.63
N ARG A 15 7.63 0.45 -2.59
CA ARG A 15 8.05 -0.94 -2.52
C ARG A 15 7.27 -1.78 -3.52
N HIS A 16 7.87 -2.90 -3.89
CA HIS A 16 7.20 -3.93 -4.67
C HIS A 16 6.20 -4.67 -3.77
N GLY A 17 4.92 -4.36 -3.93
CA GLY A 17 3.81 -4.89 -3.13
C GLY A 17 3.77 -6.42 -3.12
N HIS A 18 4.03 -7.07 -4.27
CA HIS A 18 4.12 -8.53 -4.33
C HIS A 18 5.28 -9.15 -3.53
N ARG A 19 6.19 -8.35 -2.97
CA ARG A 19 7.25 -8.78 -2.04
C ARG A 19 6.96 -8.39 -0.59
N GLN A 20 5.81 -7.78 -0.33
CA GLN A 20 5.38 -7.35 1.00
C GLN A 20 4.25 -8.27 1.47
N PRO A 21 4.51 -9.27 2.31
CA PRO A 21 3.46 -10.16 2.78
C PRO A 21 2.57 -9.45 3.81
N ARG A 22 1.25 -9.64 3.73
CA ARG A 22 0.29 -9.17 4.74
C ARG A 22 0.36 -7.66 4.99
N ALA A 23 0.31 -6.90 3.92
CA ALA A 23 0.45 -5.46 3.91
C ALA A 23 -0.77 -4.80 3.26
N PHE A 24 -1.10 -3.61 3.75
CA PHE A 24 -1.99 -2.69 3.06
C PHE A 24 -1.17 -1.91 2.04
N LEU A 25 -1.61 -1.95 0.79
CA LEU A 25 -0.94 -1.32 -0.33
C LEU A 25 -1.75 -0.14 -0.84
N VAL A 26 -1.06 0.92 -1.25
CA VAL A 26 -1.62 2.03 -2.00
C VAL A 26 -0.82 2.22 -3.27
N ARG A 27 -1.51 2.40 -4.39
CA ARG A 27 -0.93 2.80 -5.67
C ARG A 27 -1.81 3.86 -6.34
N PRO A 28 -1.30 4.60 -7.33
CA PRO A 28 -2.17 5.34 -8.23
C PRO A 28 -3.11 4.40 -9.00
N SER A 29 -4.32 4.86 -9.31
CA SER A 29 -5.26 4.13 -10.16
C SER A 29 -4.74 4.03 -11.60
N ARG A 30 -3.88 4.96 -12.03
CA ARG A 30 -3.27 5.01 -13.36
C ARG A 30 -1.77 5.31 -13.25
N GLY A 31 -0.97 4.60 -14.06
CA GLY A 31 0.48 4.79 -14.08
C GLY A 31 1.17 4.34 -12.78
N THR A 32 2.27 5.01 -12.44
CA THR A 32 3.01 4.78 -11.19
C THR A 32 3.27 6.11 -10.48
N PHE A 33 3.66 6.08 -9.21
CA PHE A 33 3.97 7.31 -8.47
C PHE A 33 5.10 8.12 -9.15
N LEU A 34 6.12 7.45 -9.67
CA LEU A 34 7.26 8.07 -10.35
C LEU A 34 6.98 8.41 -11.83
N GLN A 35 5.94 7.82 -12.43
CA GLN A 35 5.62 8.01 -13.84
C GLN A 35 4.11 8.18 -14.03
N GLY A 36 3.69 9.44 -14.17
CA GLY A 36 2.32 9.81 -14.50
C GLY A 36 1.42 10.16 -13.30
N TYR A 37 1.92 10.15 -12.07
CA TYR A 37 1.18 10.64 -10.90
C TYR A 37 1.45 12.12 -10.67
N ASP A 38 0.40 12.92 -10.80
CA ASP A 38 0.39 14.39 -10.67
C ASP A 38 -0.08 14.86 -9.29
N GLY A 39 -0.34 13.95 -8.36
CA GLY A 39 -0.91 14.27 -7.04
C GLY A 39 -2.43 14.44 -7.03
N HIS A 40 -3.09 14.40 -8.19
CA HIS A 40 -4.54 14.53 -8.35
C HIS A 40 -5.22 13.24 -8.82
N SER A 41 -4.45 12.31 -9.39
CA SER A 41 -4.93 10.99 -9.77
C SER A 41 -5.50 10.24 -8.56
N ASP A 42 -6.61 9.54 -8.77
CA ASP A 42 -7.21 8.69 -7.75
C ASP A 42 -6.22 7.60 -7.28
N LEU A 43 -6.42 7.14 -6.05
CA LEU A 43 -5.62 6.09 -5.44
C LEU A 43 -6.43 4.79 -5.37
N HIS A 44 -5.75 3.68 -5.64
CA HIS A 44 -6.28 2.34 -5.48
C HIS A 44 -5.57 1.62 -4.34
N VAL A 45 -6.30 0.79 -3.60
CA VAL A 45 -5.75 0.06 -2.45
C VAL A 45 -6.04 -1.43 -2.52
N GLY A 46 -5.18 -2.19 -1.87
CA GLY A 46 -5.27 -3.65 -1.83
C GLY A 46 -4.56 -4.22 -0.61
N ILE A 47 -4.78 -5.52 -0.38
CA ILE A 47 -4.17 -6.26 0.72
C ILE A 47 -3.43 -7.46 0.17
N THR A 48 -2.20 -7.65 0.60
CA THR A 48 -1.43 -8.85 0.22
C THR A 48 -1.73 -10.03 1.13
N ASN A 49 -1.78 -11.22 0.55
CA ASN A 49 -1.64 -12.46 1.31
C ASN A 49 -0.16 -12.71 1.70
N SER A 50 0.13 -13.83 2.33
CA SER A 50 1.48 -14.21 2.76
C SER A 50 2.46 -14.41 1.60
N LYS A 51 1.96 -14.67 0.38
CA LYS A 51 2.74 -14.91 -0.84
C LYS A 51 2.86 -13.66 -1.73
N GLY A 52 2.26 -12.53 -1.34
CA GLY A 52 2.28 -11.29 -2.12
C GLY A 52 1.24 -11.19 -3.23
N VAL A 53 0.25 -12.10 -3.31
CA VAL A 53 -0.92 -11.89 -4.17
C VAL A 53 -1.77 -10.78 -3.57
N VAL A 54 -2.17 -9.82 -4.40
CA VAL A 54 -2.89 -8.62 -3.94
C VAL A 54 -4.39 -8.76 -4.19
N TYR A 55 -5.15 -8.75 -3.11
CA TYR A 55 -6.61 -8.71 -3.11
C TYR A 55 -7.05 -7.25 -3.16
N ASN A 56 -7.84 -6.89 -4.17
CA ASN A 56 -8.33 -5.52 -4.34
C ASN A 56 -9.74 -5.56 -4.93
N TYR A 57 -10.53 -4.52 -4.69
CA TYR A 57 -11.95 -4.49 -5.02
C TYR A 57 -12.26 -3.29 -5.92
N ASP A 58 -12.93 -3.52 -7.03
CA ASP A 58 -13.39 -2.48 -7.95
C ASP A 58 -14.80 -2.80 -8.49
N GLN A 59 -15.21 -2.09 -9.54
CA GLN A 59 -16.51 -2.23 -10.19
C GLN A 59 -16.76 -3.64 -10.77
N GLU A 60 -15.71 -4.42 -11.00
CA GLU A 60 -15.77 -5.80 -11.50
C GLU A 60 -15.70 -6.85 -10.37
N GLY A 61 -15.66 -6.41 -9.11
CA GLY A 61 -15.60 -7.31 -7.95
C GLY A 61 -14.22 -7.41 -7.33
N VAL A 62 -13.97 -8.50 -6.60
CA VAL A 62 -12.68 -8.72 -5.92
C VAL A 62 -11.69 -9.46 -6.82
N HIS A 63 -10.54 -8.85 -7.05
CA HIS A 63 -9.46 -9.37 -7.89
C HIS A 63 -8.32 -9.94 -7.07
N ARG A 64 -7.63 -10.94 -7.64
CA ARG A 64 -6.37 -11.49 -7.13
C ARG A 64 -5.25 -11.14 -8.11
N ALA A 65 -4.61 -10.01 -7.87
CA ALA A 65 -3.58 -9.49 -8.76
C ALA A 65 -2.20 -10.07 -8.40
N ALA A 66 -1.54 -10.64 -9.41
CA ALA A 66 -0.14 -11.09 -9.33
C ALA A 66 0.85 -10.06 -9.92
N SER A 67 0.33 -8.97 -10.51
CA SER A 67 1.10 -7.87 -11.09
C SER A 67 0.37 -6.54 -10.94
N GLY A 68 1.04 -5.43 -11.22
CA GLY A 68 0.48 -4.08 -11.19
C GLY A 68 0.64 -3.39 -9.84
N TRP A 69 1.27 -4.04 -8.86
CA TRP A 69 1.54 -3.48 -7.53
C TRP A 69 3.05 -3.42 -7.25
N GLU A 70 3.86 -3.16 -8.28
CA GLU A 70 5.32 -3.10 -8.18
C GLU A 70 5.82 -1.79 -7.56
N GLN A 71 5.00 -0.74 -7.56
CA GLN A 71 5.33 0.58 -7.02
C GLN A 71 4.22 1.08 -6.09
N CYS A 72 4.28 0.63 -4.83
CA CYS A 72 3.25 0.91 -3.83
C CYS A 72 3.82 1.59 -2.59
N ILE A 73 3.01 2.42 -1.95
CA ILE A 73 3.16 2.70 -0.53
C ILE A 73 2.68 1.45 0.22
N CYS A 74 3.51 0.93 1.13
CA CYS A 74 3.25 -0.33 1.81
C CYS A 74 3.22 -0.12 3.32
N ILE A 75 2.13 -0.56 3.94
CA ILE A 75 1.92 -0.54 5.40
C ILE A 75 1.85 -1.98 5.87
N PRO A 76 2.89 -2.51 6.54
CA PRO A 76 2.85 -3.84 7.13
C PRO A 76 1.73 -3.93 8.17
N LEU A 77 0.83 -4.91 8.02
CA LEU A 77 -0.32 -5.06 8.93
C LEU A 77 -0.04 -6.02 10.08
N VAL A 78 1.01 -6.83 9.95
CA VAL A 78 1.33 -7.89 10.91
C VAL A 78 2.71 -7.65 11.49
N GLN A 79 2.79 -7.65 12.82
CA GLN A 79 4.04 -7.56 13.57
C GLN A 79 4.59 -8.96 13.87
N PRO A 80 5.90 -9.11 14.13
CA PRO A 80 6.54 -10.42 14.33
C PRO A 80 5.96 -11.25 15.48
N ASP A 81 5.31 -10.61 16.46
CA ASP A 81 4.67 -11.23 17.62
C ASP A 81 3.27 -11.79 17.31
N MET A 82 2.74 -11.60 16.10
CA MET A 82 1.38 -12.00 15.71
C MET A 82 1.35 -13.38 15.02
N ALA A 83 2.07 -14.36 15.55
CA ALA A 83 2.30 -15.66 14.90
C ALA A 83 1.02 -16.43 14.54
N GLU A 84 0.02 -16.45 15.42
CA GLU A 84 -1.27 -17.14 15.16
C GLU A 84 -2.03 -16.51 13.98
N LEU A 85 -1.97 -15.17 13.86
CA LEU A 85 -2.60 -14.45 12.74
C LEU A 85 -1.91 -14.77 11.41
N LEU A 86 -0.59 -15.04 11.42
CA LEU A 86 0.14 -15.44 10.22
C LEU A 86 -0.41 -16.72 9.60
N GLN A 87 -0.93 -17.64 10.42
CA GLN A 87 -1.37 -18.96 9.98
C GLN A 87 -2.73 -18.92 9.28
N GLN A 88 -3.64 -18.05 9.73
CA GLN A 88 -5.02 -17.98 9.21
C GLN A 88 -5.25 -16.82 8.23
N TRP A 89 -4.29 -15.91 8.06
CA TRP A 89 -4.44 -14.72 7.22
C TRP A 89 -4.93 -15.03 5.81
N ASP A 90 -4.28 -15.99 5.15
CA ASP A 90 -4.54 -16.31 3.74
C ASP A 90 -5.92 -16.94 3.56
N GLU A 91 -6.29 -17.88 4.43
CA GLU A 91 -7.60 -18.53 4.42
C GLU A 91 -8.71 -17.53 4.71
N LEU A 92 -8.52 -16.69 5.74
CA LEU A 92 -9.48 -15.64 6.09
C LEU A 92 -9.66 -14.62 4.97
N LEU A 93 -8.58 -14.22 4.30
CA LEU A 93 -8.63 -13.27 3.19
C LEU A 93 -9.33 -13.86 1.98
N GLU A 94 -9.07 -15.14 1.67
CA GLU A 94 -9.77 -15.84 0.59
C GLU A 94 -11.27 -15.96 0.90
N GLU A 95 -11.67 -16.45 2.07
CA GLU A 95 -13.08 -16.54 2.45
C GLU A 95 -13.78 -15.18 2.42
N PHE A 96 -13.16 -14.16 3.02
CA PHE A 96 -13.70 -12.81 3.05
C PHE A 96 -13.90 -12.23 1.65
N SER A 97 -12.98 -12.51 0.73
CA SER A 97 -13.05 -12.02 -0.65
C SER A 97 -14.12 -12.70 -1.52
N LEU A 98 -14.78 -13.75 -1.00
CA LEU A 98 -15.89 -14.44 -1.65
C LEU A 98 -17.26 -14.05 -1.07
N GLU A 99 -17.29 -13.22 -0.02
CA GLU A 99 -18.54 -12.79 0.62
C GLU A 99 -19.42 -11.96 -0.33
N GLU A 100 -20.75 -12.14 -0.25
CA GLU A 100 -21.72 -11.43 -1.11
C GLU A 100 -21.65 -9.91 -0.99
N ALA A 101 -21.11 -9.40 0.12
CA ALA A 101 -20.86 -7.98 0.34
C ALA A 101 -19.95 -7.38 -0.74
N TRP A 102 -19.10 -8.18 -1.38
CA TRP A 102 -18.07 -7.71 -2.34
C TRP A 102 -18.37 -8.15 -3.78
N LEU A 103 -19.64 -8.40 -4.09
CA LEU A 103 -20.06 -8.65 -5.47
C LEU A 103 -20.05 -7.34 -6.29
N PRO A 104 -19.78 -7.41 -7.61
CA PRO A 104 -19.60 -6.23 -8.47
C PRO A 104 -20.72 -5.18 -8.34
N HIS A 105 -21.99 -5.62 -8.29
CA HIS A 105 -23.15 -4.75 -8.20
C HIS A 105 -23.32 -4.03 -6.84
N ARG A 106 -22.51 -4.38 -5.84
CA ARG A 106 -22.46 -3.68 -4.54
C ARG A 106 -21.48 -2.53 -4.55
N TYR A 107 -20.62 -2.42 -5.56
CA TYR A 107 -19.59 -1.38 -5.63
C TYR A 107 -20.22 0.02 -5.62
N GLU A 108 -19.70 0.88 -4.74
CA GLU A 108 -20.09 2.27 -4.62
C GLU A 108 -18.83 3.09 -4.31
N GLU A 109 -18.51 4.03 -5.19
CA GLU A 109 -17.22 4.73 -5.21
C GLU A 109 -16.92 5.49 -3.90
N GLN A 110 -17.94 5.96 -3.17
CA GLN A 110 -17.76 6.79 -1.99
C GLN A 110 -17.80 6.00 -0.67
N GLN A 111 -18.62 4.96 -0.61
CA GLN A 111 -19.02 4.24 0.62
C GLN A 111 -18.68 2.75 0.58
N HIS A 112 -18.50 2.15 -0.60
CA HIS A 112 -18.28 0.72 -0.76
C HIS A 112 -17.29 0.39 -1.89
N ASN A 113 -16.01 0.70 -1.65
CA ASN A 113 -14.93 0.72 -2.63
C ASN A 113 -13.71 -0.08 -2.17
N CYS A 114 -12.60 0.01 -2.91
CA CYS A 114 -11.34 -0.67 -2.57
C CYS A 114 -10.86 -0.38 -1.14
N TYR A 115 -11.05 0.85 -0.66
CA TYR A 115 -10.64 1.28 0.67
C TYR A 115 -11.46 0.59 1.76
N THR A 116 -12.79 0.59 1.61
CA THR A 116 -13.66 -0.03 2.61
C THR A 116 -13.52 -1.54 2.60
N PHE A 117 -13.27 -2.17 1.44
CA PHE A 117 -12.87 -3.58 1.35
C PHE A 117 -11.66 -3.91 2.22
N ALA A 118 -10.56 -3.20 1.99
CA ALA A 118 -9.32 -3.43 2.71
C ALA A 118 -9.48 -3.16 4.22
N LEU A 119 -10.14 -2.04 4.58
CA LEU A 119 -10.37 -1.71 6.00
C LEU A 119 -11.30 -2.72 6.69
N ALA A 120 -12.34 -3.21 6.00
CA ALA A 120 -13.25 -4.21 6.55
C ALA A 120 -12.53 -5.52 6.87
N PHE A 121 -11.64 -5.99 5.98
CA PHE A 121 -10.81 -7.16 6.26
C PHE A 121 -9.90 -6.94 7.49
N ILE A 122 -9.23 -5.79 7.56
CA ILE A 122 -8.39 -5.43 8.70
C ILE A 122 -9.20 -5.44 9.99
N ASN A 123 -10.42 -4.89 9.96
CA ASN A 123 -11.30 -4.87 11.14
C ASN A 123 -11.81 -6.25 11.52
N ARG A 124 -12.08 -7.15 10.57
CA ARG A 124 -12.42 -8.56 10.86
C ARG A 124 -11.28 -9.27 11.57
N VAL A 125 -10.05 -9.09 11.11
CA VAL A 125 -8.83 -9.58 11.78
C VAL A 125 -8.69 -9.02 13.20
N ARG A 126 -8.93 -7.71 13.38
CA ARG A 126 -8.85 -7.05 14.69
C ARG A 126 -9.90 -7.56 15.67
N GLN A 127 -11.14 -7.72 15.20
CA GLN A 127 -12.25 -8.24 16.00
C GLN A 127 -12.00 -9.68 16.46
N GLY A 128 -11.44 -10.53 15.59
CA GLY A 128 -11.02 -11.89 15.96
C GLY A 128 -9.98 -11.94 17.09
N ARG A 129 -9.27 -10.82 17.33
CA ARG A 129 -8.30 -10.64 18.42
C ARG A 129 -8.85 -9.86 19.61
N GLY A 130 -10.16 -9.59 19.64
CA GLY A 130 -10.79 -8.78 20.69
C GLY A 130 -10.40 -7.29 20.65
N GLN A 131 -9.89 -6.79 19.52
CA GLN A 131 -9.54 -5.39 19.35
C GLN A 131 -10.69 -4.60 18.73
N GLU A 132 -10.80 -3.32 19.10
CA GLU A 132 -11.78 -2.41 18.48
C GLU A 132 -11.50 -2.21 16.99
N ALA A 133 -12.60 -2.11 16.24
CA ALA A 133 -12.58 -1.76 14.83
C ALA A 133 -12.13 -0.31 14.64
N LEU A 134 -11.33 -0.06 13.61
CA LEU A 134 -10.87 1.26 13.22
C LEU A 134 -11.85 1.88 12.23
N SER A 135 -12.17 3.15 12.43
CA SER A 135 -12.84 3.96 11.41
C SER A 135 -11.89 4.28 10.26
N LYS A 136 -12.46 4.68 9.11
CA LYS A 136 -11.68 5.17 7.96
C LYS A 136 -10.74 6.30 8.38
N ALA A 137 -11.23 7.28 9.14
CA ALA A 137 -10.42 8.39 9.64
C ALA A 137 -9.27 7.91 10.53
N GLN A 138 -9.55 7.05 11.52
CA GLN A 138 -8.53 6.53 12.43
C GLN A 138 -7.44 5.75 11.69
N PHE A 139 -7.82 4.90 10.74
CA PHE A 139 -6.84 4.16 9.95
C PHE A 139 -5.99 5.10 9.10
N THR A 140 -6.62 6.05 8.39
CA THR A 140 -5.93 7.03 7.57
C THR A 140 -4.93 7.84 8.37
N GLU A 141 -5.37 8.45 9.46
CA GLU A 141 -4.55 9.35 10.26
C GLU A 141 -3.35 8.64 10.88
N ARG A 142 -3.59 7.44 11.43
CA ARG A 142 -2.57 6.71 12.17
C ARG A 142 -1.58 5.96 11.27
N PHE A 143 -2.06 5.41 10.15
CA PHE A 143 -1.27 4.49 9.33
C PHE A 143 -0.97 4.99 7.92
N LEU A 144 -1.82 5.80 7.28
CA LEU A 144 -1.58 6.23 5.90
C LEU A 144 -0.86 7.57 5.81
N ILE A 145 -1.31 8.57 6.55
CA ILE A 145 -0.77 9.95 6.49
C ILE A 145 0.77 10.00 6.65
N PRO A 146 1.40 9.26 7.59
CA PRO A 146 2.86 9.31 7.71
C PRO A 146 3.58 8.89 6.42
N HIS A 147 3.11 7.81 5.78
CA HIS A 147 3.73 7.26 4.58
C HIS A 147 3.38 8.06 3.32
N THR A 148 2.16 8.59 3.22
CA THR A 148 1.78 9.44 2.07
C THR A 148 2.49 10.79 2.12
N ARG A 149 2.75 11.34 3.31
CA ARG A 149 3.60 12.55 3.46
C ARG A 149 5.04 12.29 3.04
N GLU A 150 5.60 11.15 3.41
CA GLU A 150 6.94 10.74 2.97
C GLU A 150 6.99 10.59 1.43
N ALA A 151 6.00 9.90 0.85
CA ALA A 151 5.86 9.74 -0.60
C ALA A 151 5.73 11.09 -1.31
N SER A 152 4.89 12.00 -0.82
CA SER A 152 4.72 13.33 -1.40
C SER A 152 6.02 14.12 -1.41
N ARG A 153 6.77 14.14 -0.30
CA ARG A 153 8.09 14.81 -0.24
C ARG A 153 9.08 14.21 -1.25
N TYR A 154 9.10 12.89 -1.35
CA TYR A 154 9.96 12.18 -2.31
C TYR A 154 9.63 12.57 -3.74
N LEU A 155 8.34 12.59 -4.09
CA LEU A 155 7.87 12.92 -5.43
C LEU A 155 8.18 14.35 -5.83
N THR A 156 7.95 15.32 -4.94
CA THR A 156 8.29 16.72 -5.19
C THR A 156 9.77 16.87 -5.52
N LEU A 157 10.65 16.24 -4.72
CA LEU A 157 12.10 16.30 -4.97
C LEU A 157 12.51 15.55 -6.24
N HIS A 158 11.93 14.38 -6.51
CA HIS A 158 12.19 13.65 -7.74
C HIS A 158 11.87 14.51 -8.98
N GLN A 159 10.70 15.16 -8.99
CA GLN A 159 10.30 16.05 -10.07
C GLN A 159 11.23 17.26 -10.21
N GLU A 160 11.63 17.91 -9.11
CA GLU A 160 12.59 19.03 -9.15
C GLU A 160 13.95 18.61 -9.71
N LEU A 161 14.42 17.41 -9.34
CA LEU A 161 15.68 16.85 -9.84
C LEU A 161 15.61 16.47 -11.32
N GLU A 162 14.49 15.95 -11.81
CA GLU A 162 14.31 15.63 -13.25
C GLU A 162 14.36 16.88 -14.15
N HIS A 163 13.97 18.04 -13.64
CA HIS A 163 13.97 19.32 -14.38
C HIS A 163 15.24 20.15 -14.18
N SER A 164 16.25 19.59 -13.55
CA SER A 164 17.50 20.27 -13.23
C SER A 164 18.69 19.52 -13.82
N ASP A 165 19.70 20.26 -14.29
CA ASP A 165 20.93 19.68 -14.85
C ASP A 165 21.82 19.08 -13.76
N PHE A 166 21.49 17.88 -13.29
CA PHE A 166 22.28 17.11 -12.34
C PHE A 166 22.80 15.81 -12.94
N TYR A 167 23.99 15.39 -12.52
CA TYR A 167 24.59 14.11 -12.91
C TYR A 167 24.24 13.03 -11.88
N ILE A 168 23.38 12.08 -12.26
CA ILE A 168 23.04 10.92 -11.42
C ILE A 168 24.18 9.91 -11.49
N VAL A 169 24.85 9.66 -10.36
CA VAL A 169 25.85 8.59 -10.24
C VAL A 169 25.13 7.28 -9.91
N PRO A 170 25.25 6.22 -10.73
CA PRO A 170 24.68 4.91 -10.39
C PRO A 170 25.30 4.39 -9.10
N LEU A 171 24.49 3.98 -8.13
CA LEU A 171 24.99 3.28 -6.95
C LEU A 171 25.33 1.82 -7.33
N PRO A 172 26.42 1.24 -6.80
CA PRO A 172 26.78 -0.15 -7.05
C PRO A 172 25.64 -1.11 -6.66
N GLU A 173 25.45 -2.17 -7.45
CA GLU A 173 24.36 -3.16 -7.33
C GLU A 173 24.26 -3.89 -5.97
N GLN A 174 25.22 -3.72 -5.07
CA GLN A 174 25.29 -4.44 -3.79
C GLN A 174 24.41 -3.85 -2.66
N GLU A 175 23.69 -2.74 -2.90
CA GLU A 175 22.82 -2.11 -1.89
C GLU A 175 21.32 -2.03 -2.28
N GLN A 176 20.86 -2.82 -3.25
CA GLN A 176 19.44 -2.90 -3.65
C GLN A 176 18.68 -4.05 -2.99
#